data_AF-A0A8C8VEA0-F1
#
_entry.id   AF-A0A8C8VEA0-F1
#
_cell.length_a   1.000
_cell.length_b   1.000
_cell.length_c   1.000
_cell.angle_alpha   90.00
_cell.angle_beta   90.00
_cell.angle_gamma   90.00
#
_symmetry.space_group_name_H-M   'P 1'
#
loop_
_entity.id
_entity.type
_entity.pdbx_description
1 polymer ?
#
loop_
_entity_poly.entity_id
_entity_poly.type
_entity_poly.pdbx_seq_one_letter_code
_entity_poly.pdbx_strand_id
1 'polypeptide(L)'
;MDLAIRQQLSGAQSRQDIQALKNTYELIKSANQGKSALDSSESFSSDLYVLCAEQALQLGYPEISSDCLQMYFKGRHPVNQFMGRAYLCQSQLYTPISTDNLEEFEKFVMYLMKALDFAIHDPRYYFLIYNASVIYWQIVRPYLKPGFRYLLIPSLSQIVTALKQAEEQDKQWQAELMIELLECFLDASKVKEAVDFSSTAAAYIKNNAPDKYQHIFSLMVIFKKYFFKNEGQISTTKIICIIIYFDIGQTRDNLSGILREVFSLTKQYYMDSYC
;
A
#
# COMPACT_ATOMS: atom_id res chain seq x y z
N MET A 1 -15.33 10.77 30.88
CA MET A 1 -16.23 10.38 29.78
C MET A 1 -15.48 9.68 28.65
N ASP A 2 -14.43 10.29 28.09
CA ASP A 2 -13.62 9.74 27.00
C ASP A 2 -13.13 8.31 27.20
N LEU A 3 -12.69 7.95 28.41
CA LEU A 3 -12.24 6.58 28.69
C LEU A 3 -13.38 5.56 28.54
N ALA A 4 -14.58 5.90 28.99
CA ALA A 4 -15.75 5.02 28.87
C ALA A 4 -16.17 4.86 27.40
N ILE A 5 -16.15 5.95 26.63
CA ILE A 5 -16.44 5.92 25.19
C ILE A 5 -15.41 5.07 24.44
N ARG A 6 -14.12 5.22 24.74
CA ARG A 6 -13.04 4.40 24.17
C ARG A 6 -13.23 2.92 24.48
N GLN A 7 -13.57 2.58 25.73
CA GLN A 7 -13.85 1.20 26.13
C GLN A 7 -15.08 0.62 25.42
N GLN A 8 -16.14 1.42 25.24
CA GLN A 8 -17.33 1.00 24.50
C GLN A 8 -17.02 0.72 23.04
N LEU A 9 -16.26 1.61 22.37
CA LEU A 9 -15.85 1.43 20.98
C LEU A 9 -15.00 0.16 20.80
N SER A 10 -14.01 -0.07 21.66
CA SER A 10 -13.19 -1.29 21.62
C SER A 10 -14.02 -2.56 21.92
N GLY A 11 -14.98 -2.46 22.84
CA GLY A 11 -15.90 -3.54 23.17
C GLY A 11 -16.86 -3.87 22.01
N ALA A 12 -17.33 -2.86 21.29
CA ALA A 12 -18.22 -3.01 20.14
C ALA A 12 -17.56 -3.80 19.02
N GLN A 13 -16.30 -3.50 18.72
CA GLN A 13 -15.50 -4.25 17.74
C GLN A 13 -15.44 -5.74 18.08
N SER A 14 -15.04 -6.04 19.32
CA SER A 14 -14.76 -7.39 19.79
C SER A 14 -16.02 -8.26 19.82
N ARG A 15 -17.18 -7.64 20.06
CA ARG A 15 -18.47 -8.32 20.24
C ARG A 15 -19.39 -8.20 19.02
N GLN A 16 -18.95 -7.51 17.96
CA GLN A 16 -19.80 -7.12 16.84
C GLN A 16 -21.07 -6.37 17.31
N ASP A 17 -20.94 -5.56 18.36
CA ASP A 17 -22.06 -4.85 18.99
C ASP A 17 -22.35 -3.53 18.28
N ILE A 18 -23.17 -3.64 17.23
CA ILE A 18 -23.60 -2.52 16.39
C ILE A 18 -24.43 -1.50 17.19
N GLN A 19 -25.18 -1.95 18.20
CA GLN A 19 -26.01 -1.03 18.99
C GLN A 19 -25.13 -0.15 19.87
N ALA A 20 -24.09 -0.71 20.47
CA ALA A 20 -23.09 0.07 21.19
C ALA A 20 -22.44 1.13 20.28
N LEU A 21 -22.04 0.76 19.05
CA LEU A 21 -21.52 1.72 18.07
C LEU A 21 -22.51 2.86 17.80
N LYS A 22 -23.77 2.55 17.47
CA LYS A 22 -24.79 3.56 17.18
C LYS A 22 -25.06 4.48 18.37
N ASN A 23 -25.12 3.92 19.58
CA ASN A 23 -25.30 4.71 20.80
C ASN A 23 -24.13 5.68 21.03
N THR A 24 -22.90 5.20 20.84
CA THR A 24 -21.70 6.04 20.93
C THR A 24 -21.69 7.14 19.87
N TYR A 25 -22.02 6.80 18.63
CA TYR A 25 -22.12 7.77 17.53
C TYR A 25 -23.14 8.88 17.84
N GLU A 26 -24.34 8.54 18.29
CA GLU A 26 -25.38 9.52 18.63
C GLU A 26 -24.96 10.43 19.81
N LEU A 27 -24.22 9.89 20.78
CA LEU A 27 -23.66 10.68 21.88
C LEU A 27 -22.64 11.70 21.38
N ILE A 28 -21.69 11.28 20.53
CA ILE A 28 -20.69 12.14 19.91
C ILE A 28 -21.37 13.22 19.06
N LYS A 29 -22.36 12.84 18.25
CA LYS A 29 -23.09 13.75 17.36
C LYS A 29 -23.90 14.79 18.12
N SER A 30 -24.62 14.37 19.17
CA SER A 30 -25.43 15.25 20.01
C SER A 30 -24.57 16.29 20.73
N ALA A 31 -23.40 15.87 21.21
CA ALA A 31 -22.44 16.75 21.86
C ALA A 31 -21.83 17.75 20.86
N ASN A 32 -21.53 17.33 19.62
CA ASN A 32 -21.07 18.26 18.57
C ASN A 32 -22.12 19.33 18.20
N GLN A 33 -23.42 18.99 18.26
CA GLN A 33 -24.51 19.93 17.96
C GLN A 33 -24.85 20.88 19.12
N GLY A 34 -24.14 20.80 20.25
CA GLY A 34 -24.46 21.58 21.44
C GLY A 34 -25.82 21.22 22.07
N LYS A 35 -26.38 20.04 21.73
CA LYS A 35 -27.67 19.54 22.23
C LYS A 35 -27.53 18.63 23.45
N SER A 36 -26.31 18.48 23.96
CA SER A 36 -26.06 17.73 25.19
C SER A 36 -26.64 18.48 26.39
N ALA A 37 -27.35 17.77 27.28
CA ALA A 37 -27.82 18.30 28.56
C ALA A 37 -26.68 18.48 29.59
N LEU A 38 -25.43 18.24 29.18
CA LEU A 38 -24.24 18.38 29.99
C LEU A 38 -23.67 19.79 29.86
N ASP A 39 -23.21 20.33 30.99
CA ASP A 39 -22.61 21.65 31.11
C ASP A 39 -21.56 21.88 30.01
N SER A 40 -21.48 23.12 29.53
CA SER A 40 -20.56 23.64 28.50
C SER A 40 -19.05 23.42 28.77
N SER A 41 -18.72 22.72 29.85
CA SER A 41 -17.38 22.37 30.33
C SER A 41 -16.91 20.96 29.89
N GLU A 42 -17.82 20.04 29.52
CA GLU A 42 -17.44 18.67 29.12
C GLU A 42 -17.26 18.55 27.60
N SER A 43 -16.22 19.20 27.06
CA SER A 43 -15.79 18.94 25.67
C SER A 43 -15.08 17.59 25.60
N PHE A 44 -15.58 16.68 24.76
CA PHE A 44 -14.93 15.39 24.51
C PHE A 44 -13.75 15.53 23.54
N SER A 45 -12.76 14.62 23.62
CA SER A 45 -11.62 14.67 22.70
C SER A 45 -12.04 14.47 21.25
N SER A 46 -11.51 15.31 20.35
CA SER A 46 -11.68 15.16 18.89
C SER A 46 -11.22 13.80 18.36
N ASP A 47 -10.33 13.12 19.08
CA ASP A 47 -9.88 11.77 18.78
C ASP A 47 -11.05 10.78 18.67
N LEU A 48 -12.12 11.00 19.45
CA LEU A 48 -13.28 10.11 19.49
C LEU A 48 -14.03 10.06 18.16
N TYR A 49 -14.00 11.14 17.36
CA TYR A 49 -14.55 11.10 16.01
C TYR A 49 -13.83 10.07 15.15
N VAL A 50 -12.49 10.08 15.18
CA VAL A 50 -11.67 9.17 14.38
C VAL A 50 -11.81 7.74 14.87
N LEU A 51 -11.82 7.52 16.19
CA LEU A 51 -12.04 6.19 16.77
C LEU A 51 -13.43 5.64 16.42
N CYS A 52 -14.48 6.47 16.51
CA CYS A 52 -15.81 6.06 16.10
C CYS A 52 -15.87 5.73 14.61
N ALA A 53 -15.19 6.52 13.77
CA ALA A 53 -15.14 6.29 12.33
C ALA A 53 -14.46 4.98 11.95
N GLU A 54 -13.28 4.71 12.51
CA GLU A 54 -12.54 3.46 12.25
C GLU A 54 -13.35 2.24 12.67
N GLN A 55 -14.04 2.31 13.82
CA GLN A 55 -14.90 1.23 14.29
C GLN A 55 -16.14 1.03 13.42
N ALA A 56 -16.77 2.13 13.01
CA ALA A 56 -17.90 2.08 12.10
C ALA A 56 -17.51 1.44 10.75
N LEU A 57 -16.36 1.81 10.21
CA LEU A 57 -15.84 1.23 8.97
C LEU A 57 -15.61 -0.29 9.11
N GLN A 58 -15.00 -0.72 10.21
CA GLN A 58 -14.75 -2.14 10.47
C GLN A 58 -16.03 -2.96 10.65
N LEU A 59 -17.09 -2.36 11.19
CA LEU A 59 -18.40 -2.99 11.37
C LEU A 59 -19.31 -2.87 10.14
N GLY A 60 -18.84 -2.27 9.04
CA GLY A 60 -19.61 -2.15 7.80
C GLY A 60 -20.64 -1.02 7.79
N TYR A 61 -20.39 0.06 8.53
CA TYR A 61 -21.24 1.27 8.59
C TYR A 61 -20.50 2.50 8.02
N PRO A 62 -20.25 2.55 6.71
CA PRO A 62 -19.49 3.62 6.07
C PRO A 62 -20.14 5.01 6.23
N GLU A 63 -21.47 5.08 6.39
CA GLU A 63 -22.19 6.33 6.59
C GLU A 63 -21.86 6.97 7.94
N ILE A 64 -21.81 6.16 9.01
CA ILE A 64 -21.38 6.61 10.34
C ILE A 64 -19.92 7.05 10.30
N SER A 65 -19.07 6.26 9.64
CA SER A 65 -17.66 6.61 9.46
C SER A 65 -17.49 7.96 8.75
N SER A 66 -18.19 8.16 7.64
CA SER A 66 -18.15 9.39 6.86
C SER A 66 -18.62 10.61 7.68
N ASP A 67 -19.72 10.48 8.43
CA ASP A 67 -20.24 11.60 9.24
C ASP A 67 -19.26 11.96 10.38
N CYS A 68 -18.69 10.95 11.06
CA CYS A 68 -17.65 11.15 12.07
C CYS A 68 -16.42 11.86 11.50
N LEU A 69 -15.92 11.44 10.34
CA LEU A 69 -14.78 12.07 9.69
C LEU A 69 -15.11 13.50 9.24
N GLN A 70 -16.32 13.74 8.75
CA GLN A 70 -16.76 15.10 8.41
C GLN A 70 -16.78 16.02 9.63
N MET A 71 -17.23 15.53 10.79
CA MET A 71 -17.18 16.29 12.05
C MET A 71 -15.74 16.58 12.47
N TYR A 72 -14.84 15.60 12.36
CA TYR A 72 -13.41 15.78 12.65
C TYR A 72 -12.75 16.83 11.74
N PHE A 73 -12.92 16.74 10.42
CA PHE A 73 -12.26 17.67 9.49
C PHE A 73 -12.85 19.09 9.49
N LYS A 74 -14.09 19.27 9.96
CA LYS A 74 -14.68 20.61 10.16
C LYS A 74 -14.06 21.35 11.35
N GLY A 75 -13.58 20.61 12.35
CA GLY A 75 -12.97 21.17 13.55
C GLY A 75 -11.53 21.63 13.32
N ARG A 76 -11.05 22.50 14.22
CA ARG A 76 -9.62 22.79 14.36
C ARG A 76 -9.10 22.01 15.55
N HIS A 77 -8.31 20.97 15.27
CA HIS A 77 -7.83 20.04 16.28
C HIS A 77 -6.30 20.09 16.40
N PRO A 78 -5.73 19.74 17.56
CA PRO A 78 -4.30 19.56 17.69
C PRO A 78 -3.78 18.55 16.65
N VAL A 79 -2.68 18.89 16.00
CA VAL A 79 -2.04 18.02 15.01
C VAL A 79 -1.33 16.89 15.75
N ASN A 80 -1.91 15.71 15.70
CA ASN A 80 -1.39 14.48 16.31
C ASN A 80 -1.65 13.28 15.37
N GLN A 81 -1.34 12.06 15.82
CA GLN A 81 -1.55 10.83 15.03
C GLN A 81 -2.97 10.66 14.46
N PHE A 82 -4.00 11.25 15.08
CA PHE A 82 -5.37 11.13 14.62
C PHE A 82 -5.63 11.85 13.30
N MET A 83 -4.77 12.80 12.90
CA MET A 83 -4.86 13.43 11.58
C MET A 83 -4.55 12.43 10.47
N GLY A 84 -3.42 11.71 10.59
CA GLY A 84 -3.06 10.67 9.64
C GLY A 84 -4.02 9.49 9.68
N ARG A 85 -4.47 9.06 10.87
CA ARG A 85 -5.50 8.02 11.02
C ARG A 85 -6.83 8.41 10.37
N ALA A 86 -7.27 9.66 10.52
CA ALA A 86 -8.47 10.15 9.86
C ALA A 86 -8.33 10.07 8.33
N TYR A 87 -7.18 10.43 7.77
CA TYR A 87 -6.93 10.28 6.34
C TYR A 87 -6.90 8.80 5.89
N LEU A 88 -6.30 7.89 6.67
CA LEU A 88 -6.35 6.45 6.38
C LEU A 88 -7.77 5.87 6.48
N CYS A 89 -8.58 6.34 7.42
CA CYS A 89 -9.97 5.93 7.53
C CYS A 89 -10.80 6.48 6.37
N GLN A 90 -10.57 7.74 5.98
CA GLN A 90 -11.24 8.40 4.87
C GLN A 90 -10.89 7.75 3.52
N SER A 91 -9.65 7.32 3.31
CA SER A 91 -9.25 6.65 2.06
C SER A 91 -10.04 5.35 1.85
N GLN A 92 -10.22 4.55 2.90
CA GLN A 92 -10.93 3.27 2.83
C GLN A 92 -12.42 3.40 2.48
N LEU A 93 -13.05 4.57 2.69
CA LEU A 93 -14.41 4.84 2.21
C LEU A 93 -14.53 4.85 0.68
N TYR A 94 -13.41 4.96 -0.03
CA TYR A 94 -13.32 4.93 -1.49
C TYR A 94 -12.69 3.63 -2.00
N THR A 95 -12.90 2.52 -1.30
CA THR A 95 -12.43 1.20 -1.77
C THR A 95 -13.07 0.87 -3.13
N PRO A 96 -12.29 0.74 -4.22
CA PRO A 96 -12.82 0.41 -5.53
C PRO A 96 -13.22 -1.07 -5.57
N ILE A 97 -14.41 -1.35 -6.10
CA ILE A 97 -14.93 -2.72 -6.23
C ILE A 97 -14.27 -3.41 -7.43
N SER A 98 -13.97 -2.65 -8.48
CA SER A 98 -13.41 -3.14 -9.72
C SER A 98 -12.47 -2.11 -10.35
N THR A 99 -11.84 -2.48 -11.46
CA THR A 99 -10.99 -1.56 -12.24
C THR A 99 -11.77 -0.45 -12.94
N ASP A 100 -13.10 -0.56 -13.03
CA ASP A 100 -13.96 0.47 -13.63
C ASP A 100 -14.23 1.63 -12.65
N ASN A 101 -13.97 1.43 -11.35
CA ASN A 101 -14.12 2.41 -10.28
C ASN A 101 -12.90 3.34 -10.16
N LEU A 102 -12.52 3.97 -11.28
CA LEU A 102 -11.31 4.81 -11.32
C LEU A 102 -11.44 6.05 -10.43
N GLU A 103 -12.61 6.68 -10.36
CA GLU A 103 -12.84 7.85 -9.51
C GLU A 103 -12.70 7.50 -8.02
N GLU A 104 -13.24 6.36 -7.59
CA GLU A 104 -13.04 5.86 -6.23
C GLU A 104 -11.56 5.57 -5.96
N PHE A 105 -10.86 4.91 -6.88
CA PHE A 105 -9.43 4.65 -6.74
C PHE A 105 -8.59 5.93 -6.62
N GLU A 106 -8.87 6.95 -7.43
CA GLU A 106 -8.17 8.24 -7.37
C GLU A 106 -8.42 8.94 -6.02
N LYS A 107 -9.66 8.92 -5.51
CA LYS A 107 -9.98 9.46 -4.19
C LYS A 107 -9.30 8.68 -3.07
N PHE A 108 -9.29 7.35 -3.16
CA PHE A 108 -8.57 6.47 -2.25
C PHE A 108 -7.09 6.86 -2.17
N VAL A 109 -6.42 6.92 -3.33
CA VAL A 109 -5.00 7.30 -3.43
C VAL A 109 -4.77 8.71 -2.88
N MET A 110 -5.62 9.68 -3.22
CA MET A 110 -5.49 11.05 -2.73
C MET A 110 -5.47 11.11 -1.19
N TYR A 111 -6.42 10.46 -0.51
CA TYR A 111 -6.46 10.46 0.95
C TYR A 111 -5.33 9.64 1.57
N LEU A 112 -4.94 8.53 0.95
CA LEU A 112 -3.79 7.74 1.40
C LEU A 112 -2.49 8.56 1.34
N MET A 113 -2.27 9.30 0.25
CA MET A 113 -1.09 10.16 0.10
C MET A 113 -1.08 11.30 1.13
N LYS A 114 -2.24 11.86 1.49
CA LYS A 114 -2.33 12.84 2.60
C LYS A 114 -1.89 12.25 3.93
N ALA A 115 -2.20 10.98 4.21
CA ALA A 115 -1.73 10.31 5.41
C ALA A 115 -0.21 10.08 5.40
N LEU A 116 0.35 9.70 4.24
CA LEU A 116 1.79 9.51 4.05
C LEU A 116 2.56 10.83 4.20
N ASP A 117 2.11 11.89 3.53
CA ASP A 117 2.69 13.24 3.61
C ASP A 117 2.67 13.76 5.07
N PHE A 118 1.56 13.52 5.78
CA PHE A 118 1.51 13.82 7.21
C PHE A 118 2.57 13.06 8.03
N ALA A 119 2.75 11.77 7.76
CA ALA A 119 3.58 10.88 8.57
C ALA A 119 5.08 11.00 8.29
N ILE A 120 5.47 11.35 7.06
CA ILE A 120 6.88 11.32 6.60
C ILE A 120 7.78 12.32 7.37
N HIS A 121 7.19 13.38 7.92
CA HIS A 121 7.91 14.49 8.55
C HIS A 121 8.28 14.26 10.02
N ASP A 122 7.69 13.26 10.67
CA ASP A 122 7.89 13.02 12.10
C ASP A 122 8.05 11.52 12.40
N PRO A 123 9.23 11.08 12.89
CA PRO A 123 9.48 9.68 13.22
C PRO A 123 8.45 9.05 14.16
N ARG A 124 7.79 9.86 15.01
CA ARG A 124 6.71 9.38 15.91
C ARG A 124 5.52 8.80 15.14
N TYR A 125 5.36 9.15 13.86
CA TYR A 125 4.25 8.75 13.02
C TYR A 125 4.63 7.76 11.93
N TYR A 126 5.86 7.23 11.91
CA TYR A 126 6.30 6.26 10.89
C TYR A 126 5.46 4.99 10.85
N PHE A 127 4.85 4.59 11.97
CA PHE A 127 3.88 3.48 11.98
C PHE A 127 2.67 3.70 11.04
N LEU A 128 2.31 4.97 10.76
CA LEU A 128 1.25 5.29 9.80
C LEU A 128 1.67 5.02 8.35
N ILE A 129 2.97 5.10 8.04
CA ILE A 129 3.51 4.76 6.71
C ILE A 129 3.36 3.25 6.48
N TYR A 130 3.72 2.44 7.48
CA TYR A 130 3.47 1.00 7.44
C TYR A 130 1.98 0.70 7.27
N ASN A 131 1.13 1.28 8.12
CA ASN A 131 -0.33 1.08 8.03
C ASN A 131 -0.89 1.50 6.66
N ALA A 132 -0.43 2.62 6.10
CA ALA A 132 -0.82 3.08 4.77
C ALA A 132 -0.45 2.04 3.69
N SER A 133 0.75 1.45 3.78
CA SER A 133 1.21 0.44 2.82
C SER A 133 0.38 -0.85 2.88
N VAL A 134 -0.03 -1.28 4.07
CA VAL A 134 -0.89 -2.46 4.26
C VAL A 134 -2.29 -2.20 3.71
N ILE A 135 -2.89 -1.04 4.04
CA ILE A 135 -4.19 -0.62 3.51
C ILE A 135 -4.14 -0.54 1.98
N TYR A 136 -3.07 0.05 1.43
CA TYR A 136 -2.86 0.11 -0.02
C TYR A 136 -2.93 -1.27 -0.65
N TRP A 137 -2.11 -2.21 -0.18
CA TRP A 137 -2.07 -3.56 -0.72
C TRP A 137 -3.41 -4.29 -0.68
N GLN A 138 -4.18 -4.10 0.38
CA GLN A 138 -5.52 -4.68 0.52
C GLN A 138 -6.51 -4.08 -0.49
N ILE A 139 -6.44 -2.77 -0.73
CA ILE A 139 -7.40 -2.05 -1.56
C ILE A 139 -7.07 -2.17 -3.05
N VAL A 140 -5.79 -2.21 -3.44
CA VAL A 140 -5.40 -2.23 -4.85
C VAL A 140 -5.51 -3.60 -5.52
N ARG A 141 -5.95 -4.64 -4.80
CA ARG A 141 -6.08 -6.00 -5.33
C ARG A 141 -6.78 -6.10 -6.70
N PRO A 142 -7.87 -5.36 -6.99
CA PRO A 142 -8.52 -5.41 -8.31
C PRO A 142 -7.60 -4.97 -9.48
N TYR A 143 -6.58 -4.17 -9.20
CA TYR A 143 -5.63 -3.61 -10.17
C TYR A 143 -4.37 -4.46 -10.35
N LEU A 144 -4.14 -5.49 -9.51
CA LEU A 144 -2.99 -6.40 -9.59
C LEU A 144 -3.12 -7.44 -10.72
N LYS A 145 -3.66 -7.04 -11.87
CA LYS A 145 -3.86 -7.86 -13.06
C LYS A 145 -3.29 -7.17 -14.30
N PRO A 146 -2.88 -7.93 -15.33
CA PRO A 146 -2.29 -7.36 -16.54
C PRO A 146 -3.15 -6.26 -17.17
N GLY A 147 -2.51 -5.21 -17.66
CA GLY A 147 -3.14 -4.06 -18.29
C GLY A 147 -3.69 -2.99 -17.34
N PHE A 148 -3.62 -3.19 -16.02
CA PHE A 148 -4.09 -2.20 -15.03
C PHE A 148 -3.01 -1.78 -14.03
N ARG A 149 -1.90 -2.52 -13.93
CA ARG A 149 -0.84 -2.26 -12.94
C ARG A 149 -0.15 -0.92 -13.16
N TYR A 150 -0.20 -0.38 -14.39
CA TYR A 150 0.34 0.94 -14.70
C TYR A 150 -0.28 2.06 -13.83
N LEU A 151 -1.54 1.90 -13.40
CA LEU A 151 -2.24 2.86 -12.53
C LEU A 151 -1.64 2.92 -11.11
N LEU A 152 -0.97 1.86 -10.69
CA LEU A 152 -0.40 1.72 -9.35
C LEU A 152 0.98 2.38 -9.24
N ILE A 153 1.72 2.50 -10.35
CA ILE A 153 3.11 2.97 -10.38
C ILE A 153 3.30 4.28 -9.57
N PRO A 154 2.50 5.34 -9.76
CA PRO A 154 2.76 6.61 -9.08
C PRO A 154 2.61 6.53 -7.56
N SER A 155 1.60 5.80 -7.08
CA SER A 155 1.30 5.68 -5.64
C SER A 155 2.18 4.65 -4.96
N LEU A 156 2.43 3.50 -5.59
CA LEU A 156 3.30 2.45 -5.05
C LEU A 156 4.77 2.93 -4.97
N SER A 157 5.25 3.70 -5.94
CA SER A 157 6.60 4.29 -5.88
C SER A 157 6.78 5.19 -4.67
N GLN A 158 5.78 6.01 -4.34
CA GLN A 158 5.80 6.89 -3.16
C GLN A 158 5.79 6.08 -1.86
N ILE A 159 4.96 5.03 -1.78
CA ILE A 159 4.90 4.14 -0.61
C ILE A 159 6.25 3.45 -0.37
N VAL A 160 6.84 2.84 -1.40
CA VAL A 160 8.15 2.17 -1.30
C VAL A 160 9.24 3.15 -0.86
N THR A 161 9.20 4.39 -1.37
CA THR A 161 10.13 5.45 -0.97
C THR A 161 9.94 5.85 0.49
N ALA A 162 8.68 6.02 0.92
CA ALA A 162 8.35 6.39 2.30
C ALA A 162 8.78 5.30 3.30
N LEU A 163 8.55 4.03 2.99
CA LEU A 163 8.98 2.89 3.83
C LEU A 163 10.51 2.83 3.96
N LYS A 164 11.23 3.12 2.87
CA LYS A 164 12.69 3.21 2.89
C LYS A 164 13.15 4.35 3.81
N GLN A 165 12.56 5.53 3.69
CA GLN A 165 12.88 6.69 4.53
C GLN A 165 12.56 6.45 6.01
N ALA A 166 11.47 5.73 6.28
CA ALA A 166 11.06 5.36 7.63
C ALA A 166 11.91 4.25 8.26
N GLU A 167 12.87 3.69 7.51
CA GLU A 167 13.68 2.53 7.90
C GLU A 167 12.83 1.34 8.36
N GLU A 168 11.69 1.09 7.70
CA GLU A 168 10.65 0.14 8.12
C GLU A 168 11.19 -1.20 8.63
N GLN A 169 10.69 -1.68 9.76
CA GLN A 169 11.22 -2.88 10.42
C GLN A 169 10.92 -4.16 9.63
N ASP A 170 9.74 -4.24 9.03
CA ASP A 170 9.39 -5.39 8.18
C ASP A 170 10.05 -5.27 6.80
N LYS A 171 11.31 -5.70 6.73
CA LYS A 171 12.10 -5.69 5.49
C LYS A 171 11.56 -6.67 4.45
N GLN A 172 10.88 -7.73 4.87
CA GLN A 172 10.25 -8.71 3.97
C GLN A 172 9.04 -8.10 3.28
N TRP A 173 8.22 -7.35 4.03
CA TRP A 173 7.11 -6.59 3.48
C TRP A 173 7.57 -5.51 2.48
N GLN A 174 8.62 -4.77 2.81
CA GLN A 174 9.19 -3.80 1.88
C GLN A 174 9.69 -4.48 0.59
N ALA A 175 10.35 -5.63 0.70
CA ALA A 175 10.80 -6.41 -0.45
C ALA A 175 9.63 -6.83 -1.37
N GLU A 176 8.52 -7.27 -0.79
CA GLU A 176 7.29 -7.63 -1.53
C GLU A 176 6.78 -6.45 -2.37
N LEU A 177 6.68 -5.27 -1.78
CA LEU A 177 6.21 -4.06 -2.49
C LEU A 177 7.18 -3.59 -3.58
N MET A 178 8.50 -3.80 -3.38
CA MET A 178 9.49 -3.51 -4.42
C MET A 178 9.36 -4.46 -5.62
N ILE A 179 9.04 -5.73 -5.38
CA ILE A 179 8.77 -6.71 -6.44
C ILE A 179 7.51 -6.30 -7.21
N GLU A 180 6.43 -5.98 -6.50
CA GLU A 180 5.19 -5.53 -7.16
C GLU A 180 5.43 -4.29 -8.03
N LEU A 181 6.25 -3.33 -7.56
CA LEU A 181 6.56 -2.15 -8.35
C LEU A 181 7.32 -2.48 -9.63
N LEU A 182 8.23 -3.46 -9.60
CA LEU A 182 8.90 -3.96 -10.80
C LEU A 182 7.90 -4.61 -11.75
N GLU A 183 6.99 -5.45 -11.25
CA GLU A 183 5.93 -6.04 -12.07
C GLU A 183 5.03 -4.98 -12.70
N CYS A 184 4.71 -3.90 -11.97
CA CYS A 184 4.00 -2.75 -12.53
C CYS A 184 4.76 -2.10 -13.69
N PHE A 185 6.08 -1.90 -13.55
CA PHE A 185 6.88 -1.36 -14.66
C PHE A 185 6.92 -2.30 -15.86
N LEU A 186 6.95 -3.62 -15.64
CA LEU A 186 6.92 -4.61 -16.71
C LEU A 186 5.62 -4.53 -17.51
N ASP A 187 4.49 -4.55 -16.82
CA ASP A 187 3.15 -4.47 -17.41
C ASP A 187 2.98 -3.17 -18.22
N ALA A 188 3.46 -2.05 -17.68
CA ALA A 188 3.39 -0.75 -18.35
C ALA A 188 4.45 -0.53 -19.45
N SER A 189 5.29 -1.54 -19.75
CA SER A 189 6.43 -1.43 -20.67
C SER A 189 7.42 -0.28 -20.34
N LYS A 190 7.51 0.10 -19.06
CA LYS A 190 8.43 1.14 -18.54
C LYS A 190 9.80 0.55 -18.23
N VAL A 191 10.44 0.01 -19.27
CA VAL A 191 11.65 -0.80 -19.14
C VAL A 191 12.82 -0.01 -18.58
N LYS A 192 12.94 1.28 -18.90
CA LYS A 192 14.03 2.13 -18.40
C LYS A 192 13.94 2.29 -16.89
N GLU A 193 12.76 2.68 -16.39
CA GLU A 193 12.48 2.81 -14.96
C GLU A 193 12.65 1.48 -14.22
N ALA A 194 12.23 0.37 -14.84
CA ALA A 194 12.46 -0.96 -14.28
C ALA A 194 13.94 -1.29 -14.12
N VAL A 195 14.77 -1.02 -15.15
CA VAL A 195 16.22 -1.26 -15.10
C VAL A 195 16.87 -0.42 -14.00
N ASP A 196 16.56 0.88 -13.96
CA ASP A 196 17.11 1.82 -12.98
C ASP A 196 16.76 1.40 -11.54
N PHE A 197 15.51 0.99 -11.31
CA PHE A 197 15.05 0.56 -9.98
C PHE A 197 15.55 -0.84 -9.60
N SER A 198 15.65 -1.77 -10.55
CA SER A 198 15.93 -3.19 -10.31
C SER A 198 17.25 -3.46 -9.58
N SER A 199 18.29 -2.67 -9.84
CA SER A 199 19.59 -2.84 -9.17
C SER A 199 19.49 -2.54 -7.67
N THR A 200 18.74 -1.50 -7.32
CA THR A 200 18.47 -1.13 -5.92
C THR A 200 17.61 -2.19 -5.23
N ALA A 201 16.54 -2.64 -5.90
CA ALA A 201 15.67 -3.68 -5.39
C ALA A 201 16.40 -5.01 -5.18
N ALA A 202 17.24 -5.43 -6.13
CA ALA A 202 17.98 -6.68 -6.05
C ALA A 202 18.98 -6.68 -4.88
N ALA A 203 19.71 -5.57 -4.69
CA ALA A 203 20.62 -5.44 -3.55
C ALA A 203 19.88 -5.49 -2.21
N TYR A 204 18.73 -4.81 -2.11
CA TYR A 204 17.90 -4.81 -0.91
C TYR A 204 17.34 -6.21 -0.62
N ILE A 205 16.72 -6.85 -1.60
CA ILE A 205 16.08 -8.18 -1.46
C ILE A 205 17.11 -9.24 -1.12
N LYS A 206 18.30 -9.20 -1.73
CA LYS A 206 19.37 -10.14 -1.41
C LYS A 206 19.77 -10.12 0.06
N ASN A 207 19.80 -8.94 0.67
CA ASN A 207 20.24 -8.78 2.05
C ASN A 207 19.12 -9.03 3.08
N ASN A 208 17.85 -8.83 2.69
CA ASN A 208 16.73 -8.80 3.64
C ASN A 208 15.67 -9.88 3.39
N ALA A 209 15.56 -10.38 2.15
CA ALA A 209 14.56 -11.33 1.69
C ALA A 209 15.16 -12.30 0.64
N PRO A 210 16.23 -13.05 0.99
CA PRO A 210 16.97 -13.86 0.03
C PRO A 210 16.12 -14.95 -0.64
N ASP A 211 15.04 -15.40 0.03
CA ASP A 211 14.03 -16.30 -0.52
C ASP A 211 13.36 -15.76 -1.79
N LYS A 212 13.25 -14.43 -1.93
CA LYS A 212 12.63 -13.77 -3.10
C LYS A 212 13.64 -13.36 -4.17
N TYR A 213 14.93 -13.61 -3.95
CA TYR A 213 15.97 -13.17 -4.89
C TYR A 213 15.83 -13.80 -6.28
N GLN A 214 15.39 -15.06 -6.33
CA GLN A 214 15.14 -15.77 -7.59
C GLN A 214 14.03 -15.10 -8.43
N HIS A 215 12.99 -14.59 -7.77
CA HIS A 215 11.88 -13.90 -8.43
C HIS A 215 12.36 -12.60 -9.09
N ILE A 216 13.07 -11.75 -8.35
CA ILE A 216 13.60 -10.50 -8.91
C ILE A 216 14.64 -10.74 -10.00
N PHE A 217 15.48 -11.78 -9.87
CA PHE A 217 16.43 -12.13 -10.92
C PHE A 217 15.72 -12.45 -12.24
N SER A 218 14.62 -13.20 -12.17
CA SER A 218 13.79 -13.53 -13.33
C SER A 218 13.23 -12.26 -13.98
N LEU A 219 12.71 -11.31 -13.19
CA LEU A 219 12.25 -10.01 -13.69
C LEU A 219 13.37 -9.21 -14.35
N MET A 220 14.57 -9.16 -13.75
CA MET A 220 15.74 -8.45 -14.32
C MET A 220 16.15 -8.99 -15.69
N VAL A 221 16.11 -10.31 -15.88
CA VAL A 221 16.40 -10.94 -17.18
C VAL A 221 15.37 -10.52 -18.23
N ILE A 222 14.09 -10.48 -17.84
CA ILE A 222 13.00 -10.03 -18.71
C ILE A 222 13.21 -8.57 -19.11
N PHE A 223 13.44 -7.65 -18.16
CA PHE A 223 13.66 -6.23 -18.46
C PHE A 223 14.81 -6.00 -19.43
N LYS A 224 15.97 -6.63 -19.18
CA LYS A 224 17.13 -6.50 -20.06
C LYS A 224 16.84 -7.02 -21.47
N LYS A 225 16.10 -8.14 -21.60
CA LYS A 225 15.67 -8.65 -22.90
C LYS A 225 14.81 -7.62 -23.66
N TYR A 226 13.83 -7.01 -23.01
CA TYR A 226 13.00 -5.98 -23.63
C TYR A 226 13.79 -4.72 -23.98
N PHE A 227 14.69 -4.28 -23.09
CA PHE A 227 15.55 -3.12 -23.30
C PHE A 227 16.39 -3.28 -24.58
N PHE A 228 17.11 -4.39 -24.71
CA PHE A 228 17.96 -4.68 -25.86
C PHE A 228 17.18 -4.97 -27.15
N LYS A 229 15.99 -5.56 -27.06
CA LYS A 229 15.09 -5.70 -28.23
C LYS A 229 14.70 -4.33 -28.78
N ASN A 230 14.40 -3.37 -27.91
CA ASN A 230 13.96 -2.02 -28.32
C ASN A 230 15.12 -1.15 -28.81
N GLU A 231 16.35 -1.35 -28.32
CA GLU A 231 17.54 -0.62 -28.79
C GLU A 231 18.18 -1.22 -30.06
N GLY A 232 17.56 -2.24 -30.68
CA GLY A 232 18.02 -2.81 -31.95
C GLY A 232 19.39 -3.53 -31.87
N GLN A 233 19.90 -3.72 -30.65
CA GLN A 233 21.18 -4.37 -30.40
C GLN A 233 20.90 -5.56 -29.50
N ILE A 234 20.96 -6.79 -30.05
CA ILE A 234 21.78 -7.91 -29.55
C ILE A 234 21.28 -9.31 -29.99
N SER A 235 22.25 -10.14 -30.41
CA SER A 235 22.17 -11.61 -30.57
C SER A 235 22.03 -12.34 -29.21
N THR A 236 21.24 -13.40 -29.17
CA THR A 236 20.95 -14.29 -28.02
C THR A 236 22.16 -14.62 -27.16
N THR A 237 23.35 -14.70 -27.75
CA THR A 237 24.63 -14.99 -27.07
C THR A 237 25.05 -13.91 -26.05
N LYS A 238 24.81 -12.61 -26.28
CA LYS A 238 25.21 -11.59 -25.29
C LYS A 238 24.24 -11.52 -24.11
N ILE A 239 22.97 -11.85 -24.29
CA ILE A 239 22.01 -11.99 -23.18
C ILE A 239 22.47 -13.13 -22.26
N ILE A 240 22.86 -14.26 -22.84
CA ILE A 240 23.42 -15.42 -22.12
C ILE A 240 24.73 -15.04 -21.41
N CYS A 241 25.64 -14.31 -22.06
CA CYS A 241 26.87 -13.84 -21.40
C CYS A 241 26.59 -12.88 -20.24
N ILE A 242 25.55 -12.04 -20.30
CA ILE A 242 25.17 -11.12 -19.22
C ILE A 242 24.53 -11.87 -18.04
N ILE A 243 23.72 -12.89 -18.31
CA ILE A 243 23.21 -13.82 -17.29
C ILE A 243 24.40 -14.48 -16.58
N ILE A 244 25.36 -15.00 -17.34
CA ILE A 244 26.60 -15.61 -16.83
C ILE A 244 27.46 -14.61 -16.06
N TYR A 245 27.58 -13.35 -16.50
CA TYR A 245 28.41 -12.33 -15.82
C TYR A 245 27.82 -11.89 -14.47
N PHE A 246 26.49 -11.87 -14.34
CA PHE A 246 25.82 -11.61 -13.06
C PHE A 246 25.87 -12.84 -12.13
N ASP A 247 25.77 -14.07 -12.68
CA ASP A 247 25.85 -15.34 -11.94
C ASP A 247 27.26 -15.67 -11.42
N ILE A 248 28.30 -15.48 -12.24
CA ILE A 248 29.70 -15.81 -11.86
C ILE A 248 30.19 -14.91 -10.70
N GLY A 249 29.52 -13.78 -10.45
CA GLY A 249 29.78 -12.93 -9.30
C GLY A 249 29.43 -13.56 -7.95
N GLN A 250 28.36 -14.36 -7.84
CA GLN A 250 27.97 -15.01 -6.58
C GLN A 250 27.07 -16.26 -6.81
N THR A 251 27.52 -17.40 -6.28
CA THR A 251 26.86 -18.71 -6.07
C THR A 251 26.77 -19.69 -7.25
N ARG A 252 27.44 -20.84 -7.07
CA ARG A 252 27.73 -21.87 -8.09
C ARG A 252 26.71 -23.02 -8.13
N ASP A 253 25.73 -23.03 -7.22
CA ASP A 253 25.07 -24.29 -6.85
C ASP A 253 23.66 -24.52 -7.41
N ASN A 254 23.08 -23.62 -8.22
CA ASN A 254 21.77 -23.90 -8.85
C ASN A 254 21.49 -23.23 -10.21
N LEU A 255 22.53 -22.93 -11.00
CA LEU A 255 22.41 -22.31 -12.33
C LEU A 255 21.46 -23.08 -13.27
N SER A 256 21.48 -24.40 -13.21
CA SER A 256 20.72 -25.25 -14.13
C SER A 256 19.20 -25.23 -13.86
N GLY A 257 18.79 -25.06 -12.61
CA GLY A 257 17.39 -24.89 -12.22
C GLY A 257 16.87 -23.52 -12.64
N ILE A 258 17.63 -22.45 -12.32
CA ILE A 258 17.29 -21.07 -12.66
C ILE A 258 17.17 -20.90 -14.17
N LEU A 259 18.13 -21.43 -14.95
CA LEU A 259 18.05 -21.38 -16.41
C LEU A 259 16.80 -22.11 -16.93
N ARG A 260 16.48 -23.30 -16.43
CA ARG A 260 15.29 -24.05 -16.86
C ARG A 260 13.99 -23.31 -16.55
N GLU A 261 13.91 -22.65 -15.41
CA GLU A 261 12.73 -21.90 -14.99
C GLU A 261 12.58 -20.56 -15.73
N VAL A 262 13.69 -19.87 -15.98
CA VAL A 262 13.70 -18.72 -16.90
C VAL A 262 13.25 -19.15 -18.30
N PHE A 263 13.68 -20.32 -18.77
CA PHE A 263 13.22 -20.89 -20.04
C PHE A 263 11.73 -21.29 -20.02
N SER A 264 11.18 -21.76 -18.90
CA SER A 264 9.75 -22.12 -18.81
C SER A 264 8.85 -20.89 -18.71
N LEU A 265 9.21 -19.92 -17.86
CA LEU A 265 8.49 -18.65 -17.72
C LEU A 265 8.50 -17.85 -19.03
N THR A 266 9.64 -17.82 -19.73
CA THR A 266 9.71 -17.18 -21.05
C THR A 266 8.91 -17.92 -22.12
N LYS A 267 8.69 -19.23 -22.00
CA LYS A 267 7.88 -20.03 -22.92
C LYS A 267 6.38 -19.89 -22.64
N GLN A 268 5.97 -19.87 -21.38
CA GLN A 268 4.57 -19.74 -20.98
C GLN A 268 4.01 -18.37 -21.39
N TYR A 269 4.75 -17.29 -21.12
CA TYR A 269 4.35 -15.94 -21.52
C TYR A 269 4.31 -15.75 -23.06
N TYR A 270 5.14 -16.51 -23.81
CA TYR A 270 5.11 -16.52 -25.28
C TYR A 270 3.88 -17.21 -25.85
N MET A 271 3.28 -18.17 -25.13
CA MET A 271 2.05 -18.83 -25.57
C MET A 271 0.82 -17.96 -25.28
N ASP A 272 0.82 -17.23 -24.16
CA ASP A 272 -0.30 -16.38 -23.75
C ASP A 272 -0.36 -15.03 -24.51
N SER A 273 0.73 -14.64 -25.19
CA SER A 273 0.77 -13.41 -26.01
C SER A 273 0.33 -13.61 -27.47
N TYR A 274 -0.01 -14.85 -27.87
CA TYR A 274 -0.44 -15.22 -29.23
C TYR A 274 -1.80 -15.94 -29.26
N CYS A 275 -2.60 -15.85 -28.19
CA CYS A 275 -4.00 -16.25 -28.17
C CYS A 275 -4.88 -15.05 -27.82
#